data_AF-A0AAV0YG78-F1
#
_entry.id   AF-A0AAV0YG78-F1
#
_cell.length_a   1.000
_cell.length_b   1.000
_cell.length_c   1.000
_cell.angle_alpha   90.00
_cell.angle_beta   90.00
_cell.angle_gamma   90.00
#
_symmetry.space_group_name_H-M   'P 1'
#
loop_
_entity.id
_entity.type
_entity.pdbx_description
1 polymer ?
#
loop_
_entity_poly.entity_id
_entity_poly.type
_entity_poly.pdbx_seq_one_letter_code
_entity_poly.pdbx_strand_id
1 'polypeptide(L)'
;MDRIPEFVLSIGNDVDWEDERNCIQAVSAALGNFYAMHPPLLPNPSGEGMLFYKKRKLFDGCSLENICDSTESDVIDNNVEQELLSEAETAWAQREWSIQHVLFPSMRLFFKPPASMATNGTFVKVASLEKLYKIFERC
;
A
#
# COMPACT_ATOMS: atom_id res chain seq x y z
N MET A 1 6.19 -7.08 8.40
CA MET A 1 6.55 -6.26 9.59
C MET A 1 7.72 -5.35 9.20
N ASP A 2 7.52 -4.57 8.14
CA ASP A 2 8.66 -4.19 7.28
C ASP A 2 9.22 -2.82 7.67
N ARG A 3 8.50 -2.08 8.52
CA ARG A 3 8.91 -0.77 9.08
C ARG A 3 9.45 -0.83 10.50
N ILE A 4 9.85 -2.00 10.98
CA ILE A 4 10.51 -2.11 12.31
C ILE A 4 11.73 -1.18 12.40
N PRO A 5 12.63 -1.08 11.39
CA PRO A 5 13.78 -0.19 11.47
C PRO A 5 13.39 1.29 11.62
N GLU A 6 12.40 1.75 10.84
CA GLU A 6 11.89 3.12 10.90
C GLU A 6 11.25 3.43 12.27
N PHE A 7 10.50 2.48 12.83
CA PHE A 7 9.92 2.60 14.15
C PHE A 7 10.98 2.72 15.26
N VAL A 8 12.02 1.88 15.23
CA VAL A 8 13.12 1.94 16.20
C VAL A 8 13.87 3.27 16.10
N LEU A 9 14.10 3.75 14.86
CA LEU A 9 14.72 5.05 14.65
C LEU A 9 13.88 6.20 15.23
N SER A 10 12.57 6.19 14.98
CA SER A 10 11.67 7.22 15.49
C SER A 10 11.58 7.22 17.02
N ILE A 11 11.54 6.04 17.66
CA ILE A 11 11.57 5.96 19.13
C ILE A 11 12.91 6.47 19.69
N GLY A 12 14.04 6.15 19.05
CA GLY A 12 15.35 6.57 19.55
C GLY A 12 15.63 8.07 19.40
N ASN A 13 15.14 8.68 18.31
CA ASN A 13 15.52 10.03 17.92
C ASN A 13 14.43 11.09 18.19
N ASP A 14 13.15 10.73 18.03
CA ASP A 14 12.06 11.71 18.04
C ASP A 14 11.34 11.81 19.40
N VAL A 15 11.61 10.86 20.31
CA VAL A 15 11.01 10.82 21.65
C VAL A 15 11.89 11.60 22.63
N ASP A 16 11.31 12.64 23.22
CA ASP A 16 11.89 13.31 24.39
C ASP A 16 11.60 12.45 25.64
N TRP A 17 12.64 11.85 26.21
CA TRP A 17 12.53 10.96 27.37
C TRP A 17 12.52 11.69 28.71
N GLU A 18 12.76 12.99 28.74
CA GLU A 18 12.85 13.78 29.97
C GLU A 18 11.48 14.35 30.40
N ASP A 19 10.63 14.73 29.44
CA ASP A 19 9.28 15.24 29.71
C ASP A 19 8.21 14.13 29.60
N GLU A 20 7.55 13.80 30.71
CA GLU A 20 6.56 12.70 30.79
C GLU A 20 5.45 12.83 29.72
N ARG A 21 4.90 14.03 29.55
CA ARG A 21 3.74 14.24 28.68
C ARG A 21 4.13 14.11 27.22
N ASN A 22 5.23 14.75 26.81
CA ASN A 22 5.75 14.69 25.46
C ASN A 22 6.25 13.28 25.13
N CYS A 23 6.90 12.60 26.09
CA CYS A 23 7.32 11.21 25.98
C CYS A 23 6.15 10.30 25.64
N ILE A 24 5.10 10.28 26.47
CA ILE A 24 3.93 9.43 26.26
C ILE A 24 3.24 9.76 24.94
N GLN A 25 3.11 11.04 24.59
CA GLN A 25 2.51 11.47 23.34
C GLN A 25 3.32 11.02 22.12
N ALA A 26 4.64 11.18 22.14
CA ALA A 26 5.54 10.81 21.05
C ALA A 26 5.59 9.29 20.86
N VAL A 27 5.72 8.52 21.95
CA VAL A 27 5.68 7.05 21.90
C VAL A 27 4.34 6.55 21.35
N SER A 28 3.22 7.13 21.81
CA SER A 28 1.89 6.78 21.31
C SER A 28 1.73 7.11 19.82
N ALA A 29 2.28 8.24 19.36
CA ALA A 29 2.28 8.62 17.96
C ALA A 29 3.13 7.68 17.10
N ALA A 30 4.33 7.31 17.58
CA ALA A 30 5.21 6.37 16.91
C ALA A 30 4.56 4.98 16.76
N LEU A 31 3.92 4.48 17.83
CA LEU A 31 3.12 3.25 17.78
C LEU A 31 1.95 3.36 16.80
N GLY A 32 1.22 4.48 16.83
CA GLY A 32 0.13 4.74 15.90
C GLY A 32 0.59 4.72 14.43
N ASN A 33 1.74 5.33 14.13
CA ASN A 33 2.32 5.32 12.79
C ASN A 33 2.82 3.92 12.38
N PHE A 34 3.43 3.18 13.30
CA PHE A 34 3.91 1.82 13.04
C PHE A 34 2.76 0.85 12.69
N TYR A 35 1.66 0.90 13.47
CA TYR A 35 0.47 0.06 13.27
C TYR A 35 -0.51 0.59 12.21
N ALA A 36 -0.26 1.76 11.61
CA ALA A 36 -1.12 2.27 10.54
C ALA A 36 -1.16 1.31 9.34
N MET A 37 -2.27 1.31 8.59
CA MET A 37 -2.44 0.45 7.41
C MET A 37 -1.77 1.06 6.19
N HIS A 38 -0.47 0.83 6.10
CA HIS A 38 0.36 1.27 4.98
C HIS A 38 0.19 0.38 3.75
N PRO A 39 0.48 0.88 2.54
CA PRO A 39 0.49 0.08 1.33
C PRO A 39 1.58 -1.01 1.40
N PRO A 40 1.36 -2.18 0.76
CA PRO A 40 2.41 -3.19 0.62
C PRO A 40 3.58 -2.65 -0.21
N LEU A 41 4.77 -3.25 -0.06
CA LEU A 41 5.96 -2.86 -0.83
C LEU A 41 5.80 -3.13 -2.33
N LEU A 42 5.09 -4.20 -2.67
CA LEU A 42 4.78 -4.57 -4.04
C LEU A 42 3.69 -3.62 -4.60
N PRO A 43 3.88 -3.01 -5.79
CA PRO A 43 2.89 -2.12 -6.39
C PRO A 43 1.56 -2.85 -6.65
N ASN A 44 0.43 -2.13 -6.67
CA ASN A 44 -0.86 -2.76 -6.92
C ASN A 44 -0.86 -3.45 -8.30
N PRO A 45 -1.11 -4.76 -8.40
CA PRO A 45 -1.16 -5.44 -9.70
C PRO A 45 -2.39 -5.03 -10.53
N SER A 46 -3.34 -4.27 -9.99
CA SER A 46 -4.53 -3.83 -10.72
C SER A 46 -4.25 -2.69 -11.72
N GLY A 47 -4.88 -2.76 -12.89
CA GLY A 47 -4.84 -1.70 -13.90
C GLY A 47 -3.45 -1.55 -14.55
N GLU A 48 -2.95 -0.30 -14.62
CA GLU A 48 -1.62 0.01 -15.18
C GLU A 48 -0.47 -0.62 -14.37
N GLY A 49 -0.73 -1.08 -13.15
CA GLY A 49 0.27 -1.69 -12.27
C GLY A 49 0.73 -3.09 -12.68
N MET A 50 0.00 -3.78 -13.57
CA MET A 50 0.45 -5.06 -14.16
C MET A 50 1.78 -4.90 -14.92
N LEU A 51 2.08 -3.70 -15.42
CA LEU A 51 3.30 -3.42 -16.19
C LEU A 51 4.58 -3.50 -15.35
N PHE A 52 4.49 -3.38 -14.01
CA PHE A 52 5.67 -3.49 -13.15
C PHE A 52 6.19 -4.91 -13.03
N TYR A 53 5.30 -5.90 -13.19
CA TYR A 53 5.63 -7.30 -13.06
C TYR A 53 5.89 -7.99 -14.39
N LYS A 54 5.38 -7.41 -15.48
CA LYS A 54 5.71 -7.84 -16.84
C LYS A 54 6.96 -7.09 -17.28
N LYS A 55 8.12 -7.74 -17.23
CA LYS A 55 9.39 -7.13 -17.62
C LYS A 55 9.30 -6.68 -19.08
N ARG A 56 9.66 -5.42 -19.33
CA ARG A 56 9.70 -4.86 -20.68
C ARG A 56 10.93 -5.43 -21.39
N LYS A 57 10.77 -6.25 -22.43
CA LYS A 57 11.82 -6.55 -23.44
C LYS A 57 12.19 -5.28 -24.24
N LEU A 58 12.64 -4.21 -23.59
CA LEU A 58 13.12 -2.98 -24.24
C LEU A 58 14.42 -2.54 -23.57
N PHE A 59 15.50 -3.27 -23.82
CA PHE A 59 16.85 -2.76 -24.12
C PHE A 59 17.81 -3.95 -24.25
N ASP A 60 17.81 -4.62 -25.41
CA ASP A 60 19.07 -5.16 -25.94
C ASP A 60 19.01 -5.13 -27.47
N GLY A 61 19.32 -3.95 -28.01
CA GLY A 61 19.81 -3.83 -29.36
C GLY A 61 21.30 -4.11 -29.35
N CYS A 62 21.71 -5.37 -29.29
CA CYS A 62 23.05 -5.78 -29.66
C CYS A 62 22.95 -6.92 -30.68
N SER A 63 23.18 -6.58 -31.94
CA SER A 63 23.36 -7.55 -33.00
C SER A 63 24.77 -8.12 -32.86
N LEU A 64 24.89 -9.39 -32.51
CA LEU A 64 25.74 -10.33 -33.25
C LEU A 64 25.42 -11.77 -32.81
N GLU A 65 25.23 -12.60 -33.82
CA GLU A 65 25.02 -14.05 -33.82
C GLU A 65 25.67 -14.77 -32.63
N ASN A 66 24.89 -15.57 -31.90
CA ASN A 66 25.27 -16.92 -31.50
C ASN A 66 24.08 -17.69 -30.91
N ILE A 67 23.90 -18.90 -31.41
CA ILE A 67 22.92 -19.91 -30.97
C ILE A 67 23.17 -20.19 -29.48
N CYS A 68 22.24 -19.77 -28.62
CA CYS A 68 22.14 -20.27 -27.25
C CYS A 68 20.69 -20.64 -26.97
N ASP A 69 20.51 -21.88 -26.52
CA ASP A 69 19.26 -22.55 -26.23
C ASP A 69 18.33 -21.67 -25.38
N SER A 70 17.33 -21.08 -26.04
CA SER A 70 16.53 -19.99 -25.49
C SER A 70 15.36 -20.50 -24.64
N THR A 71 15.21 -21.82 -24.53
CA THR A 71 14.00 -22.43 -23.96
C THR A 71 14.00 -22.52 -22.44
N GLU A 72 15.15 -22.73 -21.79
CA GLU A 72 15.21 -22.85 -20.32
C GLU A 72 15.22 -21.47 -19.62
N SER A 73 15.93 -20.48 -20.18
CA SER A 73 15.99 -19.13 -19.61
C SER A 73 14.65 -18.39 -19.67
N ASP A 74 13.90 -18.54 -20.78
CA ASP A 74 12.59 -17.91 -20.93
C ASP A 74 11.55 -18.57 -19.99
N VAL A 75 11.61 -19.88 -19.76
CA VAL A 75 10.68 -20.56 -18.83
C VAL A 75 10.93 -20.16 -17.37
N ILE A 76 12.19 -19.98 -16.97
CA ILE A 76 12.54 -19.55 -15.61
C ILE A 76 12.12 -18.09 -15.35
N ASP A 77 12.36 -17.15 -16.27
CA ASP A 77 11.96 -15.74 -16.11
C ASP A 77 10.43 -15.60 -16.03
N ASN A 78 9.67 -16.34 -16.87
CA ASN A 78 8.21 -16.35 -16.81
C ASN A 78 7.66 -16.92 -15.50
N ASN A 79 8.29 -17.96 -14.93
CA ASN A 79 7.87 -18.55 -13.66
C ASN A 79 8.08 -17.56 -12.48
N VAL A 80 9.20 -16.83 -12.48
CA VAL A 80 9.49 -15.82 -11.45
C VAL A 80 8.55 -14.62 -11.56
N GLU A 81 8.24 -14.14 -12.77
CA GLU A 81 7.24 -13.09 -12.97
C GLU A 81 5.86 -13.51 -12.45
N GLN A 82 5.46 -14.74 -12.72
CA GLN A 82 4.18 -15.28 -12.29
C GLN A 82 4.11 -15.48 -10.76
N GLU A 83 5.21 -15.89 -10.13
CA GLU A 83 5.31 -16.00 -8.68
C GLU A 83 5.20 -14.62 -7.99
N LEU A 84 5.95 -13.62 -8.47
CA LEU A 84 5.90 -12.24 -7.94
C LEU A 84 4.52 -11.60 -8.09
N LEU A 85 3.84 -11.84 -9.22
CA LEU A 85 2.46 -11.40 -9.43
C LEU A 85 1.52 -11.99 -8.38
N SER A 86 1.61 -13.30 -8.16
CA SER A 86 0.75 -13.99 -7.19
C SER A 86 0.99 -13.49 -5.76
N GLU A 87 2.25 -13.20 -5.40
CA GLU A 87 2.60 -12.61 -4.11
C GLU A 87 1.99 -11.21 -3.97
N ALA A 88 2.12 -10.37 -4.99
CA ALA A 88 1.52 -9.03 -5.00
C ALA A 88 -0.01 -9.10 -4.83
N GLU A 89 -0.69 -9.97 -5.58
CA GLU A 89 -2.13 -10.15 -5.49
C GLU A 89 -2.56 -10.57 -4.07
N THR A 90 -1.86 -11.54 -3.47
CA THR A 90 -2.18 -12.00 -2.12
C THR A 90 -1.96 -10.91 -1.07
N ALA A 91 -0.87 -10.13 -1.17
CA ALA A 91 -0.56 -9.04 -0.26
C ALA A 91 -1.60 -7.91 -0.32
N TRP A 92 -2.03 -7.54 -1.54
CA TRP A 92 -3.06 -6.53 -1.74
C TRP A 92 -4.45 -7.01 -1.29
N ALA A 93 -4.81 -8.26 -1.62
CA ALA A 93 -6.07 -8.87 -1.18
C ALA A 93 -6.14 -8.96 0.36
N GLN A 94 -5.04 -9.35 1.01
CA GLN A 94 -4.96 -9.39 2.47
C GLN A 94 -5.17 -8.00 3.07
N ARG A 95 -4.54 -6.97 2.51
CA ARG A 95 -4.70 -5.59 2.96
C ARG A 95 -6.15 -5.12 2.85
N GLU A 96 -6.79 -5.34 1.71
CA GLU A 96 -8.18 -4.98 1.48
C GLU A 96 -9.13 -5.70 2.45
N TRP A 97 -8.88 -6.99 2.67
CA TRP A 97 -9.65 -7.78 3.63
C TRP A 97 -9.53 -7.21 5.05
N SER A 98 -8.31 -6.93 5.51
CA SER A 98 -8.07 -6.33 6.82
C SER A 98 -8.71 -4.94 6.97
N ILE A 99 -8.68 -4.11 5.92
CA ILE A 99 -9.36 -2.80 5.94
C ILE A 99 -10.87 -2.99 6.15
N GLN A 100 -11.50 -3.86 5.37
CA GLN A 100 -12.94 -4.06 5.40
C GLN A 100 -13.44 -4.73 6.69
N HIS A 101 -12.70 -5.71 7.20
CA HIS A 101 -13.19 -6.62 8.25
C HIS A 101 -12.56 -6.39 9.62
N VAL A 102 -11.46 -5.63 9.70
CA VAL A 102 -10.78 -5.33 10.97
C VAL A 102 -10.76 -3.83 11.23
N LEU A 103 -10.21 -3.04 10.29
CA LEU A 103 -10.01 -1.61 10.50
C LEU A 103 -11.35 -0.84 10.57
N PHE A 104 -12.21 -0.95 9.55
CA PHE A 104 -13.48 -0.21 9.54
C PHE A 104 -14.43 -0.58 10.69
N PRO A 105 -14.60 -1.87 11.06
CA PRO A 105 -15.38 -2.22 12.25
C PRO A 105 -14.83 -1.59 13.52
N SER A 106 -13.51 -1.57 13.70
CA SER A 106 -12.86 -0.97 14.86
C SER A 106 -13.01 0.56 14.87
N MET A 107 -12.82 1.21 13.72
CA MET A 107 -13.00 2.66 13.58
C MET A 107 -14.42 3.08 13.93
N ARG A 108 -15.44 2.33 13.48
CA ARG A 108 -16.84 2.62 13.79
C ARG A 108 -17.11 2.66 15.31
N LEU A 109 -16.39 1.87 16.10
CA LEU A 109 -16.60 1.77 17.55
C LEU A 109 -15.71 2.73 18.35
N PHE A 110 -14.46 2.93 17.93
CA PHE A 110 -13.44 3.56 18.78
C PHE A 110 -12.86 4.86 18.22
N PHE A 111 -13.01 5.13 16.92
CA PHE A 111 -12.38 6.30 16.31
C PHE A 111 -13.18 7.58 16.57
N LYS A 112 -12.52 8.58 17.17
CA LYS A 112 -13.05 9.92 17.38
C LYS A 112 -12.25 10.91 16.52
N PRO A 113 -12.70 11.23 15.29
CA PRO A 113 -11.91 12.07 14.39
C PRO A 113 -11.81 13.51 14.93
N PRO A 114 -10.61 14.11 14.98
CA PRO A 114 -10.44 15.52 15.29
C PRO A 114 -11.00 16.41 14.15
N ALA A 115 -11.46 17.61 14.50
CA ALA A 115 -12.07 18.54 13.54
C ALA A 115 -11.11 18.96 12.41
N SER A 116 -9.81 18.95 12.65
CA SER A 116 -8.78 19.24 11.64
C SER A 116 -8.81 18.27 10.45
N MET A 117 -9.32 17.04 10.64
CA MET A 117 -9.43 16.05 9.55
C MET A 117 -10.47 16.41 8.47
N ALA A 118 -11.39 17.35 8.76
CA ALA A 118 -12.38 17.81 7.80
C ALA A 118 -11.79 18.77 6.75
N THR A 119 -10.68 19.45 7.07
CA THR A 119 -10.09 20.51 6.24
C THR A 119 -8.71 20.18 5.69
N ASN A 120 -7.96 19.28 6.33
CA ASN A 120 -6.60 18.91 5.94
C ASN A 120 -6.52 17.93 4.74
N GLY A 121 -7.65 17.55 4.15
CA GLY A 121 -7.71 16.60 3.03
C GLY A 121 -7.72 15.11 3.45
N THR A 122 -7.81 14.77 4.74
CA THR A 122 -7.96 13.37 5.18
C THR A 122 -9.27 12.76 4.69
N PHE A 123 -10.37 13.52 4.74
CA PHE A 123 -11.67 13.10 4.19
C PHE A 123 -12.11 14.05 3.08
N VAL A 124 -12.28 13.52 1.86
CA VAL A 124 -12.70 14.28 0.69
C VAL A 124 -14.01 13.73 0.16
N LYS A 125 -15.01 14.61 -0.01
CA LYS A 125 -16.29 14.24 -0.63
C LYS A 125 -16.11 14.10 -2.14
N VAL A 126 -15.98 12.87 -2.61
CA VAL A 126 -15.83 12.56 -4.05
C VAL A 126 -17.17 12.65 -4.79
N ALA A 127 -18.26 12.18 -4.18
CA ALA A 127 -19.58 12.14 -4.82
C ALA A 127 -20.71 12.42 -3.81
N SER A 128 -21.92 12.68 -4.34
CA SER A 128 -23.14 12.88 -3.56
C SER A 128 -24.29 12.18 -4.26
N LEU A 129 -25.01 11.30 -3.57
CA LEU A 129 -26.15 10.57 -4.16
C LEU A 129 -27.22 11.51 -4.71
N GLU A 130 -27.50 12.63 -4.03
CA GLU A 130 -28.43 13.67 -4.50
C GLU A 130 -28.05 14.26 -5.86
N LYS A 131 -26.75 14.35 -6.18
CA LYS A 131 -26.27 14.82 -7.48
C LYS A 131 -26.30 13.71 -8.51
N LEU A 132 -25.96 12.48 -8.09
CA LEU A 132 -25.96 11.30 -8.96
C LEU A 132 -27.37 10.93 -9.41
N TYR A 133 -28.36 10.94 -8.53
CA TYR A 133 -29.75 10.60 -8.86
C TYR A 133 -30.46 11.63 -9.77
N LYS A 134 -29.87 12.82 -9.99
CA LYS A 134 -30.35 13.76 -11.00
C LYS A 134 -29.94 13.41 -12.43
N ILE A 135 -28.91 12.57 -12.57
CA ILE A 135 -28.30 12.21 -13.85
C ILE A 135 -28.61 10.75 -14.17
N PHE A 136 -28.51 9.87 -13.17
CA PHE A 136 -28.75 8.43 -13.29
C PHE A 136 -30.17 8.08 -12.84
N GLU A 137 -31.11 8.21 -13.77
CA GLU A 137 -32.50 7.75 -13.59
C GLU A 137 -32.68 6.31 -14.07
N ARG A 138 -33.74 5.64 -13.59
CA ARG A 138 -34.12 4.31 -14.10
C ARG A 138 -34.68 4.43 -15.51
N CYS A 139 -34.35 3.47 -16.37
CA CYS A 139 -34.95 3.36 -17.71
C CYS A 139 -36.46 3.16 -17.66
#